data_AF-A0A9W6RTV8-F1
#
_entry.id   AF-A0A9W6RTV8-F1
#
_cell.length_a   1.000
_cell.length_b   1.000
_cell.length_c   1.000
_cell.angle_alpha   90.00
_cell.angle_beta   90.00
_cell.angle_gamma   90.00
#
_symmetry.space_group_name_H-M   'P 1'
#
loop_
_entity.id
_entity.type
_entity.pdbx_description
1 polymer ?
#
loop_
_entity_poly.entity_id
_entity_poly.type
_entity_poly.pdbx_seq_one_letter_code
_entity_poly.pdbx_strand_id
1 'polypeptide(L)'
;MGAATEGARSAGGLVVGVLSGDDRAEAHPDLSAAVATGMGQARNALIVGSADAVIAVGGSWGTLSEVAHALRRGTIPVVQLGGWRLYDADGEPVPGPEEAASPEEAVALTGLWP
;
A
#
# COMPACT_ATOMS: atom_id res chain seq x y z
N MET A 1 8.83 2.87 -2.86
CA MET A 1 7.80 3.85 -3.29
C MET A 1 8.19 4.63 -4.54
N GLY A 2 9.43 5.12 -4.69
CA GLY A 2 9.87 5.86 -5.91
C GLY A 2 9.44 5.23 -7.24
N ALA A 3 9.74 3.96 -7.47
CA ALA A 3 9.35 3.26 -8.72
C ALA A 3 7.84 3.29 -9.03
N ALA A 4 6.97 3.14 -8.02
CA ALA A 4 5.52 3.21 -8.24
C ALA A 4 5.07 4.66 -8.53
N THR A 5 5.69 5.64 -7.87
CA THR A 5 5.48 7.07 -8.16
C THR A 5 5.87 7.38 -9.60
N GLU A 6 7.08 7.03 -10.02
CA GLU A 6 7.60 7.26 -11.37
C GLU A 6 6.71 6.59 -12.42
N GLY A 7 6.35 5.32 -12.22
CA GLY A 7 5.47 4.58 -13.12
C GLY A 7 4.11 5.26 -13.30
N ALA A 8 3.41 5.56 -12.20
CA ALA A 8 2.12 6.22 -12.24
C ALA A 8 2.20 7.62 -12.90
N ARG A 9 3.24 8.40 -12.61
CA ARG A 9 3.44 9.74 -13.19
C ARG A 9 3.77 9.68 -14.68
N SER A 10 4.58 8.71 -15.11
CA SER A 10 4.90 8.50 -16.53
C SER A 10 3.65 8.17 -17.38
N ALA A 11 2.64 7.54 -16.76
CA ALA A 11 1.35 7.27 -17.36
C ALA A 11 0.32 8.40 -17.21
N GLY A 12 0.73 9.58 -16.68
CA GLY A 12 -0.16 10.73 -16.48
C GLY A 12 -1.06 10.64 -15.24
N GLY A 13 -0.81 9.69 -14.34
CA GLY A 13 -1.55 9.50 -13.10
C GLY A 13 -1.32 10.59 -12.06
N LEU A 14 -2.31 10.74 -11.17
CA LEU A 14 -2.19 11.53 -9.95
C LEU A 14 -1.49 10.69 -8.88
N VAL A 15 -0.38 11.20 -8.32
CA VAL A 15 0.32 10.52 -7.22
C VAL A 15 0.35 11.42 -6.00
N VAL A 16 -0.27 10.96 -4.93
CA VAL A 16 -0.31 11.66 -3.64
C VAL A 16 0.61 10.94 -2.66
N GLY A 17 1.63 11.65 -2.16
CA GLY A 17 2.48 11.13 -1.11
C GLY A 17 2.00 11.61 0.26
N VAL A 18 1.62 10.67 1.13
CA VAL A 18 1.33 10.95 2.54
C VAL A 18 2.63 10.76 3.31
N LEU A 19 3.28 11.84 3.76
CA LEU A 19 4.62 11.80 4.36
C LEU A 19 4.56 11.51 5.86
N SER A 20 5.59 10.88 6.42
CA SER A 20 5.69 10.59 7.86
C SER A 20 6.13 11.79 8.68
N GLY A 21 7.02 12.63 8.10
CA GLY A 21 7.42 13.92 8.65
C GLY A 21 6.46 15.04 8.29
N ASP A 22 6.77 16.23 8.79
CA ASP A 22 6.10 17.51 8.48
C ASP A 22 6.87 18.35 7.44
N ASP A 23 8.10 17.96 7.09
CA ASP A 23 8.88 18.60 6.04
C ASP A 23 8.52 18.07 4.64
N ARG A 24 8.06 18.98 3.77
CA ARG A 24 7.76 18.68 2.36
C ARG A 24 9.00 18.52 1.51
N ALA A 25 10.18 18.97 1.95
CA ALA A 25 11.43 18.79 1.22
C ALA A 25 11.84 17.31 1.10
N GLU A 26 11.31 16.44 1.98
CA GLU A 26 11.51 14.99 1.92
C GLU A 26 10.62 14.30 0.85
N ALA A 27 9.74 15.05 0.19
CA ALA A 27 8.85 14.53 -0.84
C ALA A 27 9.61 14.06 -2.09
N HIS A 28 9.17 12.96 -2.69
CA HIS A 28 9.64 12.57 -4.01
C HIS A 28 9.26 13.66 -5.04
N PRO A 29 10.19 14.11 -5.92
CA PRO A 29 9.95 15.24 -6.81
C PRO A 29 8.79 15.02 -7.78
N ASP A 30 8.52 13.76 -8.11
CA ASP A 30 7.43 13.41 -9.02
C ASP A 30 6.04 13.34 -8.36
N LEU A 31 5.90 13.58 -7.06
CA LEU A 31 4.55 13.63 -6.44
C LEU A 31 3.71 14.76 -7.05
N SER A 32 2.44 14.47 -7.33
CA SER A 32 1.45 15.49 -7.72
C SER A 32 1.03 16.35 -6.54
N ALA A 33 0.96 15.75 -5.35
CA ALA A 33 0.73 16.44 -4.10
C ALA A 33 1.44 15.70 -2.95
N ALA A 34 1.91 16.46 -1.96
CA ALA A 34 2.49 15.94 -0.73
C ALA A 34 1.65 16.39 0.47
N VAL A 35 1.19 15.42 1.26
CA VAL A 35 0.52 15.64 2.55
C VAL A 35 1.55 15.39 3.64
N ALA A 36 2.17 16.46 4.14
CA ALA A 36 3.10 16.37 5.26
C ALA A 36 2.31 16.23 6.56
N THR A 37 2.42 15.08 7.22
CA THR A 37 1.53 14.74 8.35
C THR A 37 2.17 14.99 9.72
N GLY A 38 3.49 14.85 9.83
CA GLY A 38 4.18 14.82 11.13
C GLY A 38 3.76 13.65 12.04
N MET A 39 3.03 12.66 11.51
CA MET A 39 2.41 11.58 12.30
C MET A 39 3.29 10.33 12.45
N GLY A 40 4.50 10.33 11.89
CA GLY A 40 5.35 9.15 11.87
C GLY A 40 4.63 7.97 11.21
N GLN A 41 4.55 6.84 11.93
CA GLN A 41 3.88 5.63 11.46
C GLN A 41 2.35 5.69 11.54
N ALA A 42 1.77 6.60 12.35
CA ALA A 42 0.33 6.70 12.49
C ALA A 42 -0.36 7.16 11.19
N ARG A 43 0.40 7.75 10.25
CA ARG A 43 -0.09 8.10 8.91
C ARG A 43 -0.63 6.88 8.13
N ASN A 44 -0.17 5.67 8.45
CA ASN A 44 -0.52 4.46 7.68
C ASN A 44 -2.04 4.21 7.74
N ALA A 45 -2.68 4.57 8.86
CA ALA A 45 -4.13 4.52 8.99
C ALA A 45 -4.85 5.51 8.04
N LEU A 46 -4.25 6.66 7.74
CA LEU A 46 -4.80 7.62 6.75
C LEU A 46 -4.69 7.06 5.34
N ILE A 47 -3.56 6.43 5.00
CA ILE A 47 -3.33 5.79 3.69
C ILE A 47 -4.38 4.70 3.47
N VAL A 48 -4.46 3.75 4.40
CA VAL A 48 -5.39 2.62 4.33
C VAL A 48 -6.85 3.08 4.40
N GLY A 49 -7.16 4.09 5.22
CA GLY A 49 -8.52 4.62 5.37
C GLY A 49 -9.02 5.38 4.14
N SER A 50 -8.11 5.91 3.33
CA SER A 50 -8.44 6.67 2.11
C SER A 50 -8.43 5.81 0.84
N ALA A 51 -7.98 4.56 0.91
CA ALA A 51 -7.81 3.70 -0.25
C ALA A 51 -9.10 2.98 -0.66
N ASP A 52 -9.29 2.77 -1.96
CA ASP A 52 -10.33 1.87 -2.49
C ASP A 52 -9.82 0.42 -2.64
N ALA A 53 -8.50 0.24 -2.73
CA ALA A 53 -7.78 -1.03 -2.72
C ALA A 53 -6.36 -0.83 -2.18
N VAL A 54 -5.75 -1.88 -1.63
CA VAL A 54 -4.34 -1.87 -1.22
C VAL A 54 -3.57 -2.95 -1.97
N ILE A 55 -2.49 -2.56 -2.65
CA ILE A 55 -1.53 -3.47 -3.26
C ILE A 55 -0.21 -3.35 -2.49
N ALA A 56 0.13 -4.40 -1.73
CA ALA A 56 1.41 -4.51 -1.03
C ALA A 56 2.47 -5.09 -1.97
N VAL A 57 3.63 -4.45 -2.07
CA VAL A 57 4.73 -4.93 -2.92
C VAL A 57 5.95 -5.23 -2.06
N GLY A 58 6.37 -6.50 -2.06
CA GLY A 58 7.48 -6.99 -1.21
C GLY A 58 7.13 -7.07 0.27
N GLY A 59 8.15 -7.23 1.13
CA GLY A 59 7.98 -7.46 2.57
C GLY A 59 8.85 -6.54 3.43
N SER A 60 8.21 -5.65 4.18
CA SER A 60 8.82 -4.90 5.29
C SER A 60 7.85 -4.86 6.48
N TRP A 61 8.34 -4.50 7.67
CA TRP A 61 7.48 -4.31 8.85
C TRP A 61 6.46 -3.18 8.67
N GLY A 62 6.85 -2.09 7.99
CA GLY A 62 5.92 -1.00 7.65
C GLY A 62 4.82 -1.48 6.73
N THR A 63 5.17 -2.22 5.67
CA THR A 63 4.23 -2.84 4.73
C THR A 63 3.28 -3.79 5.44
N LEU A 64 3.78 -4.63 6.36
CA LEU A 64 2.94 -5.54 7.14
C LEU A 64 1.92 -4.78 8.00
N SER A 65 2.29 -3.62 8.57
CA SER A 65 1.36 -2.79 9.35
C SER A 65 0.21 -2.26 8.49
N GLU A 66 0.49 -1.82 7.26
CA GLU A 66 -0.52 -1.32 6.31
C GLU A 66 -1.46 -2.46 5.88
N VAL A 67 -0.90 -3.64 5.58
CA VAL A 67 -1.70 -4.85 5.28
C VAL A 67 -2.60 -5.23 6.44
N ALA A 68 -2.08 -5.25 7.67
CA ALA A 68 -2.87 -5.58 8.85
C ALA A 68 -4.02 -4.58 9.07
N HIS A 69 -3.76 -3.28 8.90
CA HIS A 69 -4.80 -2.25 8.95
C HIS A 69 -5.85 -2.43 7.85
N ALA A 70 -5.45 -2.77 6.62
CA ALA A 70 -6.36 -2.95 5.49
C ALA A 70 -7.25 -4.19 5.67
N LEU A 71 -6.67 -5.31 6.08
CA LEU A 71 -7.44 -6.53 6.40
C LEU A 71 -8.41 -6.30 7.56
N ARG A 72 -8.01 -5.53 8.59
CA ARG A 72 -8.89 -5.17 9.70
C ARG A 72 -10.04 -4.27 9.27
N ARG A 73 -9.84 -3.40 8.26
CA ARG A 73 -10.91 -2.57 7.67
C ARG A 73 -11.96 -3.45 6.99
N GLY A 74 -11.54 -4.49 6.27
CA GLY A 74 -12.42 -5.55 5.77
C GLY A 74 -13.44 -5.13 4.70
N THR A 75 -13.32 -3.92 4.14
CA THR A 75 -14.24 -3.40 3.11
C THR A 75 -13.58 -3.12 1.76
N ILE A 76 -12.28 -3.37 1.64
CA ILE A 76 -11.51 -3.15 0.42
C ILE A 76 -10.68 -4.39 0.08
N PRO A 77 -10.41 -4.66 -1.20
CA PRO A 77 -9.48 -5.70 -1.60
C PRO A 77 -8.06 -5.38 -1.12
N VAL A 78 -7.36 -6.40 -0.65
CA VAL A 78 -5.96 -6.33 -0.23
C VAL A 78 -5.20 -7.39 -1.01
N VAL A 79 -4.29 -6.95 -1.86
CA VAL A 79 -3.51 -7.82 -2.76
C VAL A 79 -2.04 -7.67 -2.40
N GLN A 80 -1.27 -8.74 -2.55
CA GLN A 80 0.18 -8.70 -2.37
C GLN A 80 0.90 -9.26 -3.60
N LEU A 81 1.97 -8.56 -4.01
CA LEU A 81 2.93 -9.01 -5.00
C LEU A 81 4.24 -9.33 -4.28
N GLY A 82 4.46 -10.63 -4.04
CA GLY A 82 5.40 -11.09 -3.03
C GLY A 82 4.98 -10.63 -1.62
N GLY A 83 5.87 -10.75 -0.64
CA GLY A 83 5.61 -10.26 0.72
C GLY A 83 5.50 -11.37 1.75
N TRP A 84 4.47 -11.29 2.60
CA TRP A 84 4.38 -12.09 3.82
C TRP A 84 3.38 -13.23 3.67
N ARG A 85 3.75 -14.38 4.23
CA ARG A 85 2.81 -15.45 4.58
C ARG A 85 2.82 -15.56 6.10
N LEU A 86 1.66 -15.30 6.71
CA LEU A 86 1.50 -15.32 8.15
C LEU A 86 0.95 -16.68 8.58
N TYR A 87 1.55 -17.22 9.62
CA TYR A 87 1.09 -18.44 10.28
C TYR A 87 0.86 -18.11 11.75
N ASP A 88 -0.14 -18.73 12.36
CA ASP A 88 -0.42 -18.58 13.78
C ASP A 88 0.54 -19.41 14.64
N ALA A 89 0.28 -19.46 15.95
CA ALA A 89 1.12 -20.19 16.89
C ALA A 89 1.12 -21.71 16.67
N ASP A 90 0.07 -22.24 16.04
CA ASP A 90 -0.09 -23.65 15.71
C ASP A 90 0.50 -24.00 14.33
N GLY A 91 0.98 -22.98 13.59
CA GLY A 91 1.53 -23.12 12.25
C GLY A 91 0.48 -23.12 11.15
N GLU A 92 -0.77 -22.78 11.47
CA GLU A 92 -1.85 -22.70 10.50
C GLU A 92 -1.81 -21.35 9.77
N PRO A 93 -2.09 -21.33 8.45
CA PRO A 93 -2.06 -20.08 7.69
C PRO A 93 -3.15 -19.13 8.15
N VAL A 94 -2.77 -17.89 8.46
CA VAL A 94 -3.71 -16.82 8.80
C VAL A 94 -4.30 -16.27 7.50
N PRO A 95 -5.64 -16.14 7.37
CA PRO A 95 -6.25 -15.47 6.23
C PRO A 95 -5.65 -14.08 6.02
N GLY A 96 -5.20 -13.81 4.81
CA GLY A 96 -4.38 -12.65 4.48
C GLY A 96 -4.79 -12.00 3.16
N PRO A 97 -3.92 -11.15 2.59
CA PRO A 97 -4.16 -10.57 1.28
C PRO A 97 -4.15 -11.63 0.18
N GLU A 98 -4.84 -11.37 -0.92
CA GLU A 98 -4.78 -12.19 -2.13
C GLU A 98 -3.37 -12.13 -2.73
N GLU A 99 -2.81 -13.28 -3.12
CA GLU A 99 -1.46 -13.35 -3.68
C GLU A 99 -1.51 -13.22 -5.20
N ALA A 100 -0.81 -12.23 -5.74
CA ALA A 100 -0.61 -12.03 -7.18
C ALA A 100 0.79 -12.46 -7.60
N ALA A 101 0.91 -13.06 -8.79
CA ALA A 101 2.18 -13.46 -9.41
C ALA A 101 2.77 -12.36 -10.32
N SER A 102 1.99 -11.32 -10.67
CA SER A 102 2.43 -10.23 -11.54
C SER A 102 1.77 -8.89 -11.16
N PRO A 103 2.35 -7.74 -11.54
CA PRO A 103 1.71 -6.43 -11.39
C PRO A 103 0.33 -6.35 -12.07
N GLU A 104 0.18 -6.95 -13.24
CA GLU A 104 -1.07 -6.95 -14.00
C GLU A 104 -2.17 -7.72 -13.27
N GLU A 105 -1.83 -8.90 -12.75
CA GLU A 105 -2.72 -9.69 -11.91
C GLU A 105 -3.06 -8.96 -10.61
N ALA A 106 -2.08 -8.28 -10.00
CA ALA A 106 -2.33 -7.52 -8.76
C ALA A 106 -3.38 -6.42 -8.94
N VAL A 107 -3.39 -5.75 -10.09
CA VAL A 107 -4.41 -4.76 -10.45
C VAL A 107 -5.75 -5.44 -10.72
N ALA A 108 -5.76 -6.54 -11.49
CA ALA A 108 -6.99 -7.26 -11.82
C ALA A 108 -7.73 -7.78 -10.57
N LEU A 109 -6.99 -8.32 -9.59
CA LEU A 109 -7.55 -8.83 -8.33
C LEU A 109 -8.20 -7.74 -7.47
N THR A 110 -7.91 -6.46 -7.70
CA THR A 110 -8.64 -5.38 -7.01
C THR A 110 -10.09 -5.26 -7.48
N GLY A 111 -10.42 -5.73 -8.70
CA GLY A 111 -11.75 -5.59 -9.28
C GLY A 111 -12.23 -4.15 -9.51
N LEU A 112 -11.35 -3.15 -9.38
CA LEU A 112 -11.70 -1.74 -9.54
C LEU A 112 -11.67 -1.26 -11.00
N TRP A 113 -10.98 -1.98 -11.87
CA TRP A 113 -10.84 -1.64 -13.29
C TRP A 113 -11.31 -2.80 -14.17
N PRO A 114 -11.96 -2.51 -15.32
CA PRO A 114 -12.44 -3.51 -16.27
C PRO A 114 -11.32 -4.22 -17.03
#